data_AF-A0A3N5UHN8-F1
#
_entry.id   AF-A0A3N5UHN8-F1
#
_cell.length_a   1.000
_cell.length_b   1.000
_cell.length_c   1.000
_cell.angle_alpha   90.00
_cell.angle_beta   90.00
_cell.angle_gamma   90.00
#
_symmetry.space_group_name_H-M   'P 1'
#
loop_
_entity.id
_entity.type
_entity.pdbx_description
1 polymer ?
#
loop_
_entity_poly.entity_id
_entity_poly.type
_entity_poly.pdbx_seq_one_letter_code
_entity_poly.pdbx_strand_id
1 'polypeptide(L)'
;KAMAGAMLKARKPVTGSFKAEDIPEKVSIKKFSNKYEAAEFPHRKILNTLVKNIKDNRLAGYFHIEDGTLCQGCHHNSPVAKKPPLCDSCHGKPFDPENPLKPGIMGAYHQQCMGCHKEMGIAKPVGCTECHKEKKI
;
A
#
# COMPACT_ATOMS: atom_id res chain seq x y z
N LYS A 1 -15.98 25.19 28.35
CA LYS A 1 -14.75 25.46 27.55
C LYS A 1 -13.51 24.72 28.09
N ALA A 2 -13.28 24.65 29.41
CA ALA A 2 -12.11 23.97 30.00
C ALA A 2 -11.98 22.46 29.65
N MET A 3 -13.08 21.69 29.70
CA MET A 3 -13.07 20.26 29.40
C MET A 3 -12.64 19.97 27.95
N ALA A 4 -13.21 20.69 26.97
CA ALA A 4 -12.82 20.53 25.57
C ALA A 4 -11.32 20.83 25.35
N GLY A 5 -10.79 21.88 25.99
CA GLY A 5 -9.35 22.20 25.92
C GLY A 5 -8.47 21.11 26.49
N ALA A 6 -8.86 20.49 27.61
CA ALA A 6 -8.14 19.37 28.22
C ALA A 6 -8.13 18.13 27.30
N MET A 7 -9.27 17.79 26.70
CA MET A 7 -9.38 16.66 25.76
C MET A 7 -8.49 16.86 24.54
N LEU A 8 -8.44 18.07 23.97
CA LEU A 8 -7.60 18.34 22.79
C LEU A 8 -6.10 18.19 23.10
N LYS A 9 -5.65 18.61 24.29
CA LYS A 9 -4.25 18.49 24.74
C LYS A 9 -3.82 17.05 25.03
N ALA A 10 -4.77 16.18 25.42
CA ALA A 10 -4.49 14.78 25.72
C ALA A 10 -4.29 13.91 24.47
N ARG A 11 -4.74 14.37 23.29
CA ARG A 11 -4.63 13.60 22.04
C ARG A 11 -3.17 13.51 21.59
N LYS A 12 -2.70 12.28 21.38
CA LYS A 12 -1.38 11.98 20.82
C LYS A 12 -1.52 11.66 19.33
N PRO A 13 -0.94 12.46 18.43
CA PRO A 13 -0.93 12.11 17.02
C PRO A 13 0.03 10.94 16.77
N VAL A 14 -0.32 10.09 15.81
CA VAL A 14 0.58 9.06 15.27
C VAL A 14 1.30 9.66 14.06
N THR A 15 2.62 9.79 14.14
CA THR A 15 3.43 10.46 13.10
C THR A 15 4.33 9.48 12.35
N GLY A 16 4.09 8.17 12.49
CA GLY A 16 4.97 7.11 12.00
C GLY A 16 4.22 5.87 11.51
N SER A 17 4.95 4.77 11.43
CA SER A 17 4.45 3.44 11.08
C SER A 17 5.18 2.39 11.93
N PHE A 18 4.88 1.10 11.74
CA PHE A 18 5.67 0.00 12.31
C PHE A 18 7.19 0.16 12.13
N LYS A 19 7.97 -0.53 12.97
CA LYS A 19 9.43 -0.53 12.92
C LYS A 19 9.94 -1.07 11.59
N ALA A 20 11.08 -0.57 11.14
CA ALA A 20 11.67 -0.95 9.86
C ALA A 20 12.00 -2.45 9.78
N GLU A 21 12.26 -3.12 10.90
CA GLU A 21 12.52 -4.57 10.99
C GLU A 21 11.29 -5.41 10.65
N ASP A 22 10.09 -4.88 10.94
CA ASP A 22 8.81 -5.53 10.69
C ASP A 22 8.33 -5.32 9.25
N ILE A 23 9.02 -4.49 8.47
CA ILE A 23 8.61 -4.07 7.12
C ILE A 23 9.64 -4.59 6.10
N PRO A 24 9.25 -5.47 5.16
CA PRO A 24 10.15 -5.97 4.11
C PRO A 24 10.75 -4.82 3.30
N GLU A 25 12.06 -4.87 3.06
CA GLU A 25 12.74 -3.86 2.24
C GLU A 25 12.25 -3.88 0.79
N LYS A 26 12.22 -5.07 0.20
CA LYS A 26 11.72 -5.36 -1.13
C LYS A 26 10.80 -6.57 -1.09
N VAL A 27 9.86 -6.63 -2.02
CA VAL A 27 8.96 -7.76 -2.22
C VAL A 27 9.05 -8.16 -3.69
N SER A 28 9.31 -9.45 -3.95
CA SER A 28 9.34 -9.99 -5.31
C SER A 28 7.99 -10.60 -5.67
N ILE A 29 7.30 -10.03 -6.65
CA ILE A 29 5.98 -10.48 -7.10
C ILE A 29 6.16 -11.41 -8.31
N LYS A 30 6.31 -12.71 -8.02
CA LYS A 30 6.68 -13.73 -9.02
C LYS A 30 5.56 -14.67 -9.48
N LYS A 31 4.40 -14.65 -8.80
CA LYS A 31 3.34 -15.66 -8.99
C LYS A 31 2.71 -15.66 -10.40
N PHE A 32 2.97 -14.62 -11.20
CA PHE A 32 2.42 -14.42 -12.54
C PHE A 32 3.49 -14.16 -13.62
N SER A 33 4.74 -14.58 -13.37
CA SER A 33 5.89 -14.36 -14.26
C SER A 33 5.91 -15.27 -15.50
N ASN A 34 4.83 -15.20 -16.28
CA ASN A 34 4.66 -15.95 -17.52
C ASN A 34 5.31 -15.21 -18.70
N LYS A 35 4.73 -14.06 -19.09
CA LYS A 35 5.22 -13.20 -20.18
C LYS A 35 6.30 -12.20 -19.75
N TYR A 36 6.29 -11.84 -18.47
CA TYR A 36 7.23 -10.92 -17.85
C TYR A 36 7.96 -11.61 -16.70
N GLU A 37 9.11 -11.08 -16.31
CA GLU A 37 9.84 -11.48 -15.11
C GLU A 37 9.07 -11.08 -13.83
N ALA A 38 9.63 -11.41 -12.66
CA ALA A 38 9.06 -10.94 -11.40
C ALA A 38 9.16 -9.42 -11.28
N ALA A 39 8.12 -8.78 -10.72
CA ALA A 39 8.21 -7.37 -10.38
C ALA A 39 8.93 -7.21 -9.04
N GLU A 40 10.05 -6.49 -9.04
CA GLU A 40 10.82 -6.18 -7.84
C GLU A 40 10.27 -4.89 -7.21
N PHE A 41 9.43 -5.04 -6.19
CA PHE A 41 8.72 -3.94 -5.56
C PHE A 41 9.54 -3.35 -4.40
N PRO A 42 9.93 -2.06 -4.44
CA PRO A 42 10.70 -1.40 -3.37
C PRO A 42 9.81 -1.01 -2.18
N HIS A 43 9.24 -2.01 -1.52
CA HIS A 43 8.19 -1.93 -0.52
C HIS A 43 8.44 -0.88 0.58
N ARG A 44 9.53 -1.02 1.36
CA ARG A 44 9.83 -0.12 2.48
C ARG A 44 10.15 1.30 2.02
N LYS A 45 10.77 1.47 0.85
CA LYS A 45 11.08 2.79 0.28
C LYS A 45 9.81 3.59 -0.01
N ILE A 46 8.80 2.94 -0.58
CA ILE A 46 7.52 3.57 -0.91
C ILE A 46 6.82 4.00 0.39
N LEU A 47 6.69 3.09 1.36
CA LEU A 47 6.09 3.42 2.66
C LEU A 47 6.80 4.59 3.36
N ASN A 48 8.13 4.56 3.42
CA ASN A 48 8.92 5.64 4.03
C ASN A 48 8.71 6.99 3.32
N THR A 49 8.53 6.97 2.00
CA THR A 49 8.24 8.19 1.23
C THR A 49 6.86 8.74 1.58
N LEU A 50 5.84 7.87 1.68
CA LEU A 50 4.49 8.25 2.10
C LEU A 50 4.49 8.85 3.51
N VAL A 51 5.07 8.14 4.48
CA VAL A 51 5.19 8.60 5.88
C VAL A 51 5.89 9.95 5.95
N LYS A 52 7.03 10.11 5.25
CA LYS A 52 7.79 11.37 5.24
C LYS A 52 6.96 12.54 4.74
N ASN A 53 6.17 12.34 3.68
CA ASN A 53 5.40 13.42 3.05
C ASN A 53 4.20 13.88 3.88
N ILE A 54 3.67 13.02 4.76
CA ILE A 54 2.53 13.36 5.63
C ILE A 54 2.92 13.63 7.08
N LYS A 55 4.21 13.53 7.45
CA LYS A 55 4.68 13.56 8.85
C LYS A 55 4.19 14.78 9.66
N ASP A 56 4.11 15.94 9.01
CA ASP A 56 3.72 17.22 9.63
C ASP A 56 2.25 17.57 9.36
N ASN A 57 1.51 16.71 8.65
CA ASN A 57 0.10 16.92 8.38
C ASN A 57 -0.73 16.56 9.62
N ARG A 58 -1.28 17.60 10.25
CA ARG A 58 -2.09 17.46 11.48
C ARG A 58 -3.32 16.56 11.28
N LEU A 59 -3.99 16.64 10.13
CA LEU A 59 -5.15 15.82 9.86
C LEU A 59 -4.75 14.33 9.79
N ALA A 60 -3.71 14.01 9.01
CA ALA A 60 -3.18 12.65 8.93
C ALA A 60 -2.74 12.14 10.32
N GLY A 61 -1.99 12.95 11.08
CA GLY A 61 -1.48 12.54 12.39
C GLY A 61 -2.57 12.25 13.43
N TYR A 62 -3.75 12.87 13.33
CA TYR A 62 -4.85 12.61 14.27
C TYR A 62 -5.83 11.54 13.79
N PHE A 63 -5.91 11.26 12.49
CA PHE A 63 -6.90 10.32 11.92
C PHE A 63 -6.30 8.97 11.53
N HIS A 64 -4.99 8.87 11.32
CA HIS A 64 -4.30 7.58 11.21
C HIS A 64 -3.99 7.06 12.62
N ILE A 65 -4.99 6.44 13.24
CA ILE A 65 -4.99 6.15 14.68
C ILE A 65 -4.10 4.98 15.12
N GLU A 66 -3.65 4.14 14.20
CA GLU A 66 -2.78 2.98 14.47
C GLU A 66 -1.48 3.07 13.66
N ASP A 67 -0.40 2.48 14.18
CA ASP A 67 0.90 2.40 13.48
C ASP A 67 0.80 1.72 12.11
N GLY A 68 -0.22 0.90 11.88
CA GLY A 68 -0.45 0.23 10.60
C GLY A 68 -1.61 0.78 9.78
N THR A 69 -2.24 1.89 10.17
CA THR A 69 -3.34 2.49 9.37
C THR A 69 -2.85 2.83 7.95
N LEU A 70 -1.61 3.31 7.81
CA LEU A 70 -1.02 3.57 6.49
C LEU A 70 -0.81 2.30 5.67
N CYS A 71 -0.54 1.16 6.33
CA CYS A 71 -0.41 -0.12 5.65
C CYS A 71 -1.71 -0.52 4.95
N GLN A 72 -2.87 -0.15 5.53
CA GLN A 72 -4.19 -0.43 4.95
C GLN A 72 -4.51 0.38 3.68
N GLY A 73 -3.72 1.41 3.35
CA GLY A 73 -3.82 2.11 2.06
C GLY A 73 -3.54 1.18 0.86
N CYS A 74 -2.77 0.11 1.07
CA CYS A 74 -2.57 -0.97 0.11
C CYS A 74 -3.15 -2.29 0.60
N HIS A 75 -2.91 -2.65 1.87
CA HIS A 75 -3.44 -3.86 2.52
C HIS A 75 -4.87 -3.64 3.05
N HIS A 76 -5.75 -3.21 2.15
CA HIS A 76 -7.13 -2.86 2.47
C HIS A 76 -7.97 -4.08 2.87
N ASN A 77 -9.17 -3.84 3.41
CA ASN A 77 -10.17 -4.88 3.71
C ASN A 77 -9.67 -6.01 4.64
N SER A 78 -8.62 -5.73 5.41
CA SER A 78 -8.11 -6.60 6.47
C SER A 78 -7.76 -5.76 7.70
N PRO A 79 -7.81 -6.34 8.92
CA PRO A 79 -7.34 -5.66 10.12
C PRO A 79 -5.88 -5.25 10.02
N VAL A 80 -5.50 -4.20 10.76
CA VAL A 80 -4.11 -3.77 10.87
C VAL A 80 -3.25 -4.92 11.40
N ALA A 81 -2.19 -5.27 10.66
CA ALA A 81 -1.26 -6.32 11.04
C ALA A 81 0.13 -6.06 10.45
N LYS A 82 1.18 -6.50 11.18
CA LYS A 82 2.55 -6.54 10.65
C LYS A 82 2.72 -7.52 9.49
N LYS A 83 1.84 -8.52 9.41
CA LYS A 83 1.81 -9.56 8.38
C LYS A 83 0.42 -9.58 7.75
N PRO A 84 0.13 -8.65 6.83
CA PRO A 84 -1.16 -8.61 6.14
C PRO A 84 -1.33 -9.82 5.22
N PRO A 85 -2.58 -10.18 4.84
CA PRO A 85 -2.83 -11.23 3.88
C PRO A 85 -2.24 -10.89 2.50
N LEU A 86 -1.96 -11.93 1.72
CA LEU A 86 -1.56 -11.78 0.32
C LEU A 86 -2.75 -11.32 -0.52
N CYS A 87 -2.50 -10.53 -1.57
CA CYS A 87 -3.57 -10.03 -2.44
C CYS A 87 -4.42 -11.15 -3.06
N ASP A 88 -3.80 -12.29 -3.36
CA ASP A 88 -4.45 -13.45 -3.99
C ASP A 88 -5.36 -14.24 -3.04
N SER A 89 -5.32 -13.99 -1.73
CA SER A 89 -6.29 -14.58 -0.79
C SER A 89 -7.71 -14.13 -1.10
N CYS A 90 -7.86 -12.93 -1.69
CA CYS A 90 -9.15 -12.35 -2.07
C CYS A 90 -9.29 -12.13 -3.58
N HIS A 91 -8.20 -11.83 -4.29
CA HIS A 91 -8.18 -11.55 -5.74
C HIS A 91 -7.72 -12.74 -6.60
N GLY A 92 -7.53 -13.93 -6.03
CA GLY A 92 -6.98 -15.09 -6.75
C GLY A 92 -7.85 -15.62 -7.90
N LYS A 93 -9.14 -15.30 -7.92
CA LYS A 93 -10.06 -15.67 -9.01
C LYS A 93 -10.01 -14.63 -10.14
N PRO A 94 -9.94 -15.02 -11.42
CA PRO A 94 -9.94 -14.07 -12.54
C PRO A 94 -11.18 -13.17 -12.60
N PHE A 95 -12.35 -13.73 -12.25
CA PHE A 95 -13.63 -13.04 -12.13
C PHE A 95 -14.43 -13.68 -10.99
N ASP A 96 -15.16 -12.86 -10.23
CA ASP A 96 -16.02 -13.29 -9.14
C ASP A 96 -17.42 -12.69 -9.35
N PRO A 97 -18.42 -13.47 -9.79
CA PRO A 97 -19.76 -12.95 -10.11
C PRO A 97 -20.48 -12.36 -8.89
N GLU A 98 -20.15 -12.86 -7.69
CA GLU A 98 -20.70 -12.34 -6.42
C GLU A 98 -20.07 -11.00 -6.02
N ASN A 99 -18.90 -10.67 -6.58
CA ASN A 99 -18.15 -9.46 -6.28
C ASN A 99 -17.61 -8.83 -7.58
N PRO A 100 -18.47 -8.33 -8.48
CA PRO A 100 -18.07 -7.92 -9.83
C PRO A 100 -17.10 -6.73 -9.84
N LEU A 101 -17.07 -5.93 -8.77
CA LEU A 101 -16.13 -4.82 -8.59
C LEU A 101 -14.76 -5.24 -8.05
N LYS A 102 -14.61 -6.49 -7.61
CA LYS A 102 -13.34 -7.03 -7.12
C LYS A 102 -12.55 -7.57 -8.33
N PRO A 103 -11.49 -6.89 -8.78
CA PRO A 103 -10.72 -7.34 -9.93
C PRO A 103 -10.03 -8.68 -9.62
N GLY A 104 -9.75 -9.47 -10.65
CA GLY A 104 -8.78 -10.56 -10.52
C GLY A 104 -7.37 -10.01 -10.25
N ILE A 105 -6.46 -10.88 -9.80
CA ILE A 105 -5.15 -10.51 -9.26
C ILE A 105 -4.29 -9.61 -10.18
N MET A 106 -4.33 -9.82 -11.50
CA MET A 106 -3.60 -8.96 -12.45
C MET A 106 -4.19 -7.55 -12.50
N GLY A 107 -5.52 -7.45 -12.50
CA GLY A 107 -6.23 -6.18 -12.43
C GLY A 107 -5.98 -5.48 -11.10
N ALA A 108 -5.99 -6.22 -9.98
CA ALA A 108 -5.71 -5.69 -8.65
C ALA A 108 -4.33 -5.02 -8.58
N TYR A 109 -3.27 -5.69 -9.06
CA TYR A 109 -1.94 -5.09 -9.10
C TYR A 109 -1.87 -3.87 -10.02
N HIS A 110 -2.34 -3.96 -11.27
CA HIS A 110 -2.24 -2.84 -12.20
C HIS A 110 -3.06 -1.62 -11.75
N GLN A 111 -4.28 -1.84 -11.26
CA GLN A 111 -5.13 -0.76 -10.77
C GLN A 111 -4.52 -0.08 -9.54
N GLN A 112 -4.05 -0.84 -8.55
CA GLN A 112 -3.46 -0.25 -7.34
C GLN A 112 -2.13 0.46 -7.64
N CYS A 113 -1.21 -0.18 -8.36
CA CYS A 113 0.12 0.38 -8.64
C CYS A 113 0.04 1.60 -9.57
N MET A 114 -0.58 1.44 -10.75
CA MET A 114 -0.65 2.50 -11.74
C MET A 114 -1.62 3.61 -11.32
N GLY A 115 -2.70 3.26 -10.63
CA GLY A 115 -3.64 4.23 -10.08
C GLY A 115 -2.97 5.15 -9.08
N CYS A 116 -2.23 4.59 -8.11
CA CYS A 116 -1.47 5.40 -7.15
C CYS A 116 -0.46 6.32 -7.86
N HIS A 117 0.30 5.82 -8.83
CA HIS A 117 1.26 6.65 -9.56
C HIS A 117 0.59 7.81 -10.29
N LYS A 118 -0.56 7.55 -10.92
CA LYS A 118 -1.36 8.58 -11.60
C LYS A 118 -1.84 9.65 -10.61
N GLU A 119 -2.47 9.26 -9.50
CA GLU A 119 -3.00 10.19 -8.50
C GLU A 119 -1.89 11.01 -7.81
N MET A 120 -0.71 10.41 -7.62
CA MET A 120 0.44 11.08 -7.02
C MET A 120 1.28 11.89 -8.02
N GLY A 121 0.91 11.93 -9.31
CA GLY A 121 1.70 12.60 -10.35
C GLY A 121 3.10 12.00 -10.53
N ILE A 122 3.27 10.72 -10.22
CA ILE A 122 4.55 10.01 -10.33
C ILE A 122 4.79 9.67 -11.80
N ALA A 123 5.79 10.31 -12.40
CA ALA A 123 6.10 10.17 -13.83
C ALA A 123 6.65 8.79 -14.23
N LYS A 124 7.15 7.99 -13.28
CA LYS A 124 7.67 6.64 -13.51
C LYS A 124 7.47 5.74 -12.28
N PRO A 125 7.19 4.44 -12.46
CA PRO A 125 7.04 3.73 -13.72
C PRO A 125 5.67 3.97 -14.39
N VAL A 126 5.69 4.19 -15.71
CA VAL A 126 4.51 4.26 -16.60
C VAL A 126 4.53 3.18 -17.68
N GLY A 127 5.70 2.62 -18.00
CA GLY A 127 5.87 1.57 -18.99
C GLY A 127 5.79 0.16 -18.40
N CYS A 128 5.40 -0.82 -19.23
CA CYS A 128 5.30 -2.23 -18.84
C CYS A 128 6.60 -2.78 -18.26
N THR A 129 7.75 -2.42 -18.85
CA THR A 129 9.06 -2.94 -18.50
C THR A 129 9.73 -2.25 -17.31
N GLU A 130 9.14 -1.18 -16.80
CA GLU A 130 9.69 -0.42 -15.69
C GLU A 130 9.29 -1.02 -14.33
N CYS A 131 8.22 -1.83 -14.28
CA CYS A 131 7.82 -2.61 -13.11
C CYS A 131 8.34 -4.05 -13.16
N HIS A 132 8.26 -4.67 -14.34
CA HIS A 132 8.65 -6.07 -14.56
C HIS A 132 9.25 -6.21 -15.97
N LYS A 133 10.46 -6.76 -16.08
CA LYS A 133 11.13 -6.88 -17.38
C LYS A 133 10.42 -7.88 -18.28
N GLU A 134 10.48 -7.66 -19.58
CA GLU A 134 10.07 -8.70 -20.53
C GLU A 134 10.93 -9.93 -20.34
N LYS A 135 10.29 -11.10 -20.33
CA LYS A 135 11.02 -12.35 -20.26
C LYS A 135 11.65 -12.58 -21.64
N LYS A 136 12.98 -12.65 -21.69
CA LYS A 136 13.67 -13.06 -22.91
C LYS A 136 13.32 -14.51 -23.19
N ILE A 137 12.77 -14.77 -24.38
CA ILE A 137 12.50 -16.12 -24.92
C ILE A 137 13.82 -16.68 -25.43
#